data_AF-A0A432QGZ5-F1
#
_entry.id   AF-A0A432QGZ5-F1
#
_cell.length_a   1.000
_cell.length_b   1.000
_cell.length_c   1.000
_cell.angle_alpha   90.00
_cell.angle_beta   90.00
_cell.angle_gamma   90.00
#
_symmetry.space_group_name_H-M   'P 1'
#
loop_
_entity.id
_entity.type
_entity.pdbx_description
1 polymer ?
#
loop_
_entity_poly.entity_id
_entity_poly.type
_entity_poly.pdbx_seq_one_letter_code
_entity_poly.pdbx_strand_id
1 'polypeptide(L)'
;MITIDITMVLHIINMLVLMVVLNILLYKPILGILEKRQGKMVALSNEVGQFEQNARQRQAEVDKKMREASAKAKKALDGARNEAQAAGAEKLAAIRQESDTAKEKQLADVKTQLEDARKELLANAAEFSQEMAGKILGRSLKA
;
A
#
# COMPACT_ATOMS: atom_id res chain seq x y z
N MET A 1 51.87 -41.95 79.38
CA MET A 1 52.68 -42.37 78.23
C MET A 1 51.72 -42.63 77.08
N ILE A 2 51.96 -42.04 75.91
CA ILE A 2 51.12 -42.28 74.73
C ILE A 2 51.54 -43.65 74.20
N THR A 3 50.82 -44.71 74.58
CA THR A 3 50.93 -46.00 73.91
C THR A 3 50.19 -45.89 72.59
N ILE A 4 50.94 -46.07 71.51
CA ILE A 4 50.38 -46.20 70.16
C ILE A 4 49.80 -47.62 70.11
N ASP A 5 48.54 -47.73 70.50
CA ASP A 5 47.79 -48.99 70.50
C ASP A 5 46.98 -49.14 69.20
N ILE A 6 46.56 -50.38 68.90
CA ILE A 6 45.67 -50.72 67.77
C ILE A 6 44.42 -49.85 67.72
N THR A 7 43.96 -49.34 68.87
CA THR A 7 42.83 -48.43 69.01
C THR A 7 43.05 -47.09 68.29
N MET A 8 44.29 -46.57 68.23
CA MET A 8 44.61 -45.33 67.51
C MET A 8 44.46 -45.53 65.99
N VAL A 9 44.96 -46.66 65.46
CA VAL A 9 44.80 -47.03 64.06
C VAL A 9 43.33 -47.21 63.71
N LEU A 10 42.57 -47.85 64.60
CA LEU A 10 41.12 -48.05 64.43
C LEU A 10 40.35 -46.72 64.46
N HIS A 11 40.78 -45.74 65.26
CA HIS A 11 40.22 -44.39 65.27
C HIS A 11 40.51 -43.62 63.96
N ILE A 12 41.72 -43.75 63.42
CA ILE A 12 42.09 -43.16 62.11
C ILE A 12 41.24 -43.76 61.00
N ILE A 13 41.08 -45.09 60.98
CA ILE A 13 40.21 -45.77 60.01
C ILE A 13 38.76 -45.29 60.17
N ASN A 14 38.24 -45.17 61.39
CA ASN A 14 36.89 -44.66 61.61
C ASN A 14 36.70 -43.23 61.07
N MET A 15 37.68 -42.35 61.29
CA MET A 15 37.66 -40.98 60.78
C MET A 15 37.70 -40.94 59.24
N LEU A 16 38.54 -41.77 58.62
CA LEU A 16 38.59 -41.91 57.16
C LEU A 16 37.29 -42.46 56.57
N VAL A 17 36.71 -43.49 57.19
CA VAL A 17 35.40 -44.04 56.78
C VAL A 17 34.32 -42.96 56.89
N LEU A 18 34.27 -42.22 57.99
CA LEU A 18 33.31 -41.13 58.19
C LEU A 18 33.51 -40.02 57.14
N MET A 19 34.75 -39.67 56.82
CA MET A 19 35.07 -38.69 55.77
C MET A 19 34.57 -39.14 54.39
N VAL A 20 34.75 -40.42 54.04
CA VAL A 20 34.26 -40.98 52.77
C VAL A 20 32.74 -41.00 52.72
N VAL A 21 32.09 -41.45 53.80
CA VAL A 21 30.63 -41.47 53.91
C VAL A 21 30.07 -40.05 53.77
N LEU A 22 30.64 -39.07 54.47
CA LEU A 22 30.19 -37.68 54.41
C LEU A 22 30.43 -37.04 53.03
N ASN A 23 31.53 -37.38 52.37
CA ASN A 23 31.80 -36.93 51.00
C ASN A 23 30.73 -37.41 50.01
N ILE A 24 30.34 -38.68 50.12
CA ILE A 24 29.32 -39.28 49.24
C ILE A 24 27.92 -38.77 49.59
N LEU A 25 27.59 -38.67 50.89
CA LEU A 25 26.23 -38.37 51.35
C LEU A 25 25.90 -36.87 51.34
N LEU A 26 26.87 -35.97 51.59
CA LEU A 26 26.63 -34.53 51.72
C LEU A 26 27.33 -33.71 50.64
N TYR A 27 28.66 -33.85 50.48
CA TYR A 27 29.41 -32.95 49.61
C TYR A 27 28.97 -33.09 48.14
N LYS A 28 28.93 -34.31 47.60
CA LYS A 28 28.48 -34.53 46.22
C LYS A 28 27.07 -34.00 45.92
N PRO A 29 26.02 -34.34 46.69
CA PRO A 29 24.67 -33.85 46.39
C PRO A 29 24.52 -32.35 46.58
N ILE A 30 25.20 -31.73 47.56
CA ILE A 30 25.15 -30.28 47.77
C ILE A 30 25.77 -29.54 46.60
N LEU A 31 26.95 -29.96 46.12
CA LEU A 31 27.57 -29.37 44.93
C LEU A 31 26.67 -29.53 43.69
N GLY A 32 26.08 -30.72 43.49
CA GLY A 32 25.17 -30.94 42.36
C GLY A 32 23.93 -30.04 42.38
N ILE A 33 23.37 -29.74 43.56
CA ILE A 33 22.24 -28.80 43.69
C ILE A 33 22.70 -27.36 43.38
N LEU A 34 23.88 -26.96 43.84
CA LEU A 34 24.46 -25.65 43.57
C LEU A 34 24.69 -25.44 42.06
N GLU A 35 25.32 -26.41 41.40
CA GLU A 35 25.54 -26.40 39.94
C GLU A 35 24.22 -26.36 39.18
N LYS A 36 23.23 -27.16 39.59
CA LYS A 36 21.90 -27.15 38.96
C LYS A 36 21.21 -25.80 39.12
N ARG A 37 21.37 -25.13 40.27
CA ARG A 37 20.81 -23.80 40.50
C ARG A 37 21.52 -22.75 39.65
N GLN A 38 22.84 -22.81 39.56
CA GLN A 38 23.63 -21.89 38.76
C GLN A 38 23.36 -22.07 37.26
N GLY A 39 23.29 -23.32 36.78
CA GLY A 39 22.94 -23.65 35.40
C GLY A 39 21.54 -23.15 35.02
N LYS A 40 20.54 -23.30 35.90
CA LYS A 40 19.19 -22.74 35.68
C LYS A 40 19.19 -21.22 35.56
N MET A 41 19.95 -20.52 36.42
CA MET A 41 20.03 -19.06 36.38
C MET A 41 20.71 -18.56 35.10
N VAL A 42 21.80 -19.21 34.68
CA VAL A 42 22.48 -18.89 33.42
C VAL A 42 21.57 -19.16 32.22
N ALA A 43 20.87 -20.31 32.21
CA ALA A 43 19.92 -20.65 31.15
C ALA A 43 18.81 -19.61 31.04
N LEU A 44 18.19 -19.21 32.16
CA LEU A 44 17.16 -18.16 32.18
C LEU A 44 17.70 -16.83 31.66
N SER A 45 18.90 -16.42 32.09
CA SER A 45 19.51 -15.18 31.63
C SER A 45 19.79 -15.20 30.11
N ASN A 46 20.26 -16.32 29.58
CA ASN A 46 20.49 -16.49 28.15
C ASN A 46 19.18 -16.49 27.36
N GLU A 47 18.15 -17.16 27.87
CA GLU A 47 16.83 -17.21 27.25
C GLU A 47 16.19 -15.80 27.21
N VAL A 48 16.25 -15.04 28.30
CA VAL A 48 15.80 -13.64 28.33
C VAL A 48 16.56 -12.79 27.30
N GLY A 49 17.89 -12.92 27.22
CA GLY A 49 18.70 -12.21 26.23
C GLY A 49 18.31 -12.55 24.79
N GLN A 50 18.06 -13.83 24.49
CA GLN A 50 17.59 -14.27 23.18
C GLN A 50 16.18 -13.77 22.88
N PHE A 51 15.27 -13.80 23.85
CA PHE A 51 13.91 -13.25 23.69
C PHE A 51 13.94 -11.75 23.40
N GLU A 52 14.75 -10.98 24.11
CA GLU A 52 14.91 -9.56 23.81
C GLU A 52 15.47 -9.32 22.41
N GLN A 53 16.51 -10.06 22.02
CA GLN A 53 17.10 -9.94 20.68
C GLN A 53 16.08 -10.28 19.59
N ASN A 54 15.37 -11.39 19.75
CA ASN A 54 14.32 -11.83 18.82
C ASN A 54 13.17 -10.84 18.77
N ALA A 55 12.76 -10.26 19.91
CA ALA A 55 11.73 -9.24 19.95
C ALA A 55 12.15 -7.97 19.19
N ARG A 56 13.39 -7.50 19.40
CA ARG A 56 13.95 -6.35 18.67
C ARG A 56 14.04 -6.62 17.16
N GLN A 57 14.49 -7.82 16.76
CA GLN A 57 14.54 -8.21 15.35
C GLN A 57 13.15 -8.27 14.72
N ARG A 58 12.18 -8.91 15.38
CA ARG A 58 10.79 -8.97 14.91
C ARG A 58 10.17 -7.58 14.79
N GLN A 59 10.40 -6.70 15.76
CA GLN A 59 9.93 -5.33 15.69
C GLN A 59 10.54 -4.59 14.49
N ALA A 60 11.85 -4.72 14.27
CA ALA A 60 12.53 -4.12 13.13
C ALA A 60 12.01 -4.67 11.79
N GLU A 61 11.71 -5.96 11.70
CA GLU A 61 11.10 -6.57 10.51
C GLU A 61 9.68 -6.06 10.26
N VAL A 62 8.86 -5.94 11.29
CA VAL A 62 7.50 -5.40 11.19
C VAL A 62 7.56 -3.94 10.74
N ASP A 63 8.41 -3.12 11.34
CA ASP A 63 8.58 -1.72 10.97
C ASP A 63 9.05 -1.59 9.51
N LYS A 64 9.98 -2.45 9.08
CA LYS A 64 10.44 -2.49 7.69
C LYS A 64 9.31 -2.86 6.73
N LYS A 65 8.57 -3.94 7.02
CA LYS A 65 7.42 -4.38 6.20
C LYS A 65 6.33 -3.32 6.14
N MET A 66 6.06 -2.63 7.25
CA MET A 66 5.10 -1.54 7.31
C MET A 66 5.54 -0.37 6.42
N ARG A 67 6.80 0.07 6.50
CA ARG A 67 7.33 1.12 5.62
C ARG A 67 7.27 0.73 4.15
N GLU A 68 7.64 -0.51 3.81
CA GLU A 68 7.56 -1.02 2.44
C GLU A 68 6.12 -1.06 1.93
N ALA A 69 5.17 -1.52 2.76
CA ALA A 69 3.76 -1.53 2.43
C ALA A 69 3.20 -0.12 2.21
N SER A 70 3.51 0.83 3.10
CA SER A 70 3.12 2.24 2.95
C SER A 70 3.73 2.86 1.68
N ALA A 71 4.99 2.56 1.36
CA ALA A 71 5.63 3.04 0.15
C ALA A 71 4.99 2.47 -1.13
N LYS A 72 4.66 1.17 -1.14
CA LYS A 72 3.93 0.53 -2.24
C LYS A 72 2.53 1.10 -2.40
N ALA A 73 1.79 1.28 -1.31
CA ALA A 73 0.46 1.88 -1.32
C ALA A 73 0.50 3.31 -1.87
N LYS A 74 1.48 4.13 -1.43
CA LYS A 74 1.65 5.49 -1.94
C LYS A 74 1.98 5.50 -3.43
N LYS A 75 2.91 4.65 -3.90
CA LYS A 75 3.22 4.51 -5.33
C LYS A 75 2.00 4.07 -6.15
N ALA A 76 1.22 3.12 -5.66
CA ALA A 76 0.01 2.67 -6.33
C ALA A 76 -1.05 3.79 -6.41
N LEU A 77 -1.24 4.53 -5.32
CA LEU A 77 -2.16 5.67 -5.29
C LEU A 77 -1.72 6.80 -6.23
N ASP A 78 -0.44 7.14 -6.22
CA ASP A 78 0.13 8.17 -7.10
C ASP A 78 0.03 7.74 -8.57
N GLY A 79 0.28 6.46 -8.86
CA GLY A 79 0.08 5.88 -10.20
C GLY A 79 -1.38 5.96 -10.66
N ALA A 80 -2.32 5.50 -9.82
CA ALA A 80 -3.75 5.56 -10.12
C ALA A 80 -4.26 7.00 -10.29
N ARG A 81 -3.73 7.96 -9.52
CA ARG A 81 -4.05 9.39 -9.68
C ARG A 81 -3.55 9.94 -11.01
N ASN A 82 -2.31 9.63 -11.38
CA ASN A 82 -1.74 10.06 -12.65
C ASN A 82 -2.51 9.47 -13.84
N GLU A 83 -2.86 8.18 -13.76
CA GLU A 83 -3.66 7.51 -14.78
C GLU A 83 -5.07 8.11 -14.89
N ALA A 84 -5.74 8.36 -13.76
CA ALA A 84 -7.03 9.03 -13.74
C ALA A 84 -6.96 10.46 -14.30
N GLN A 85 -5.89 11.19 -14.01
CA GLN A 85 -5.67 12.54 -14.55
C GLN A 85 -5.41 12.50 -16.05
N ALA A 86 -4.60 11.55 -16.54
CA ALA A 86 -4.33 11.37 -17.96
C ALA A 86 -5.60 10.98 -18.73
N ALA A 87 -6.35 9.98 -18.24
CA ALA A 87 -7.61 9.55 -18.83
C ALA A 87 -8.67 10.68 -18.79
N GLY A 88 -8.69 11.48 -17.72
CA GLY A 88 -9.55 12.65 -17.62
C GLY A 88 -9.19 13.74 -18.63
N ALA A 89 -7.90 14.02 -18.80
CA ALA A 89 -7.41 14.98 -19.78
C ALA A 89 -7.69 14.53 -21.22
N GLU A 90 -7.50 13.25 -21.52
CA GLU A 90 -7.80 12.66 -22.83
C GLU A 90 -9.29 12.72 -23.15
N LYS A 91 -10.16 12.32 -22.22
CA LYS A 91 -11.61 12.46 -22.39
C LYS A 91 -12.04 13.91 -22.58
N LEU A 92 -11.46 14.84 -21.83
CA LEU A 92 -11.77 16.26 -21.98
C LEU A 92 -11.31 16.80 -23.34
N ALA A 93 -10.15 16.36 -23.83
CA ALA A 93 -9.67 16.70 -25.16
C ALA A 93 -10.59 16.15 -26.26
N ALA A 94 -11.01 14.89 -26.15
CA ALA A 94 -11.96 14.27 -27.08
C ALA A 94 -13.30 15.01 -27.10
N ILE A 95 -13.88 15.32 -25.94
CA ILE A 95 -15.14 16.08 -25.84
C ILE A 95 -15.01 17.47 -26.45
N ARG A 96 -13.86 18.15 -26.24
CA ARG A 96 -13.60 19.45 -26.86
C ARG A 96 -13.55 19.34 -28.38
N GLN A 97 -12.84 18.35 -28.91
CA GLN A 97 -12.74 18.12 -30.35
C GLN A 97 -14.10 17.78 -30.97
N GLU A 98 -14.90 16.93 -30.33
CA GLU A 98 -16.27 16.64 -30.75
C GLU A 98 -17.15 17.89 -30.73
N SER A 99 -17.04 18.70 -29.67
CA SER A 99 -17.80 19.95 -29.54
C SER A 99 -17.43 20.97 -30.61
N ASP A 100 -16.14 21.10 -30.93
CA ASP A 100 -15.68 22.02 -31.96
C ASP A 100 -16.09 21.53 -33.36
N THR A 101 -16.02 20.23 -33.62
CA THR A 101 -16.54 19.62 -34.86
C THR A 101 -18.06 19.82 -34.99
N ALA A 102 -18.81 19.67 -33.90
CA ALA A 102 -20.26 19.90 -33.89
C ALA A 102 -20.59 21.37 -34.18
N LYS A 103 -19.86 22.31 -33.58
CA LYS A 103 -20.01 23.75 -33.86
C LYS A 103 -19.70 24.09 -35.30
N GLU A 104 -18.60 23.56 -35.87
CA GLU A 104 -18.26 23.77 -37.27
C GLU A 104 -19.35 23.25 -38.20
N LYS A 105 -19.89 22.06 -37.92
CA LYS A 105 -21.00 21.49 -38.68
C LYS A 105 -22.26 22.36 -38.58
N GLN A 106 -22.64 22.81 -37.39
CA GLN A 106 -23.77 23.70 -37.22
C GLN A 106 -23.58 25.06 -37.90
N LEU A 107 -22.36 25.62 -37.89
CA LEU A 107 -22.05 26.84 -38.63
C LEU A 107 -22.15 26.64 -40.15
N ALA A 108 -21.73 25.48 -40.65
CA ALA A 108 -21.89 25.13 -42.06
C ALA A 108 -23.38 24.98 -42.43
N ASP A 109 -24.16 24.27 -41.61
CA ASP A 109 -25.61 24.09 -41.80
C ASP A 109 -26.38 25.43 -41.74
N VAL A 110 -25.98 26.33 -40.85
CA VAL A 110 -26.58 27.69 -40.79
C VAL A 110 -26.24 28.48 -42.06
N LYS A 111 -25.03 28.37 -42.59
CA LYS A 111 -24.65 29.05 -43.84
C LYS A 111 -25.46 28.53 -45.03
N THR A 112 -25.63 27.22 -45.16
CA THR A 112 -26.43 26.64 -46.24
C THR A 112 -27.89 27.04 -46.14
N GLN A 113 -28.48 26.99 -44.93
CA GLN A 113 -29.83 27.49 -44.69
C GLN A 113 -29.97 28.98 -45.04
N LEU A 114 -28.97 29.81 -44.75
CA LEU A 114 -28.98 31.22 -45.10
C LEU A 114 -28.94 31.45 -46.62
N GLU A 115 -28.14 30.66 -47.34
CA GLU A 115 -28.08 30.72 -48.81
C GLU A 115 -29.40 30.25 -49.45
N ASP A 116 -29.99 29.17 -48.94
CA ASP A 116 -31.26 28.65 -49.43
C ASP A 116 -32.39 29.64 -49.17
N ALA A 117 -32.48 30.19 -47.95
CA ALA A 117 -33.44 31.24 -47.62
C ALA A 117 -33.26 32.49 -48.49
N ARG A 118 -32.02 32.85 -48.83
CA ARG A 118 -31.73 33.99 -49.73
C ARG A 118 -32.18 33.71 -51.16
N LYS A 119 -31.98 32.50 -51.67
CA LYS A 119 -32.49 32.08 -52.99
C LYS A 119 -34.01 32.10 -53.02
N GLU A 120 -34.65 31.58 -51.98
CA GLU A 120 -36.10 31.57 -51.85
C GLU A 120 -36.68 32.99 -51.78
N LEU A 121 -36.06 33.90 -51.02
CA LEU A 121 -36.43 35.31 -50.98
C LEU A 121 -36.28 36.00 -52.35
N LEU A 122 -35.23 35.71 -53.12
CA LEU A 122 -35.06 36.26 -54.46
C LEU A 122 -36.10 35.72 -55.45
N ALA A 123 -36.43 34.44 -55.38
CA ALA A 123 -37.49 33.84 -56.18
C ALA A 123 -38.86 34.45 -55.85
N ASN A 124 -39.18 34.53 -54.56
CA ASN A 124 -40.41 35.16 -54.07
C ASN A 124 -40.45 36.65 -54.42
N ALA A 125 -39.33 37.38 -54.37
CA ALA A 125 -39.27 38.79 -54.75
C ALA A 125 -39.49 38.98 -56.27
N ALA A 126 -39.01 38.05 -57.11
CA ALA A 126 -39.26 38.07 -58.55
C ALA A 126 -40.75 37.79 -58.86
N GLU A 127 -41.35 36.81 -58.18
CA GLU A 127 -42.78 36.50 -58.27
C GLU A 127 -43.63 37.68 -57.77
N PHE A 128 -43.29 38.26 -56.62
CA PHE A 128 -43.98 39.44 -56.07
C PHE A 128 -43.82 40.67 -56.99
N SER A 129 -42.67 40.84 -57.63
CA SER A 129 -42.46 41.89 -58.63
C SER A 129 -43.28 41.67 -59.89
N GLN A 130 -43.45 40.42 -60.34
CA GLN A 130 -44.35 40.06 -61.45
C GLN A 130 -45.82 40.30 -61.08
N GLU A 131 -46.25 39.93 -59.87
CA GLU A 131 -47.60 40.21 -59.40
C GLU A 131 -47.87 41.71 -59.26
N MET A 132 -46.92 42.49 -58.72
CA MET A 132 -47.04 43.95 -58.66
C MET A 132 -47.05 44.58 -60.04
N ALA A 133 -46.19 44.14 -60.96
CA ALA A 133 -46.19 44.61 -62.35
C ALA A 133 -47.51 44.25 -63.05
N GLY A 134 -48.07 43.06 -62.82
CA GLY A 134 -49.38 42.65 -63.32
C GLY A 134 -50.54 43.48 -62.77
N LYS A 135 -50.48 43.87 -61.49
CA LYS A 135 -51.47 44.77 -60.86
C LYS A 135 -51.36 46.22 -61.33
N ILE A 136 -50.14 46.73 -61.56
CA ILE A 136 -49.89 48.11 -62.02
C ILE A 136 -50.19 48.26 -63.52
N LEU A 137 -49.89 47.25 -64.34
CA LEU A 137 -50.11 47.28 -65.79
C LEU A 137 -51.53 46.87 -66.22
N GLY A 138 -52.40 46.49 -65.27
CA GLY A 138 -53.83 46.27 -65.51
C GLY A 138 -54.17 45.18 -66.53
N ARG A 139 -53.21 44.30 -66.88
CA ARG A 139 -53.46 43.17 -67.76
C ARG A 139 -52.57 41.98 -67.37
N SER A 140 -53.21 40.92 -66.90
CA SER A 140 -52.57 39.65 -66.54
C SER A 140 -51.81 39.09 -67.76
N LEU A 141 -50.48 39.10 -67.72
CA LEU A 141 -49.67 38.29 -68.61
C LEU A 141 -49.59 36.88 -68.00
N LYS A 142 -50.56 36.04 -68.38
CA LYS A 142 -50.44 34.59 -68.31
C LYS A 142 -49.64 34.14 -69.53
N ALA A 143 -48.44 33.62 -69.31
CA ALA A 143 -47.78 32.61 -70.12
C ALA A 143 -46.83 31.84 -69.20
#